data_AF-A0A6B2UYM4-F1
#
_entry.id   AF-A0A6B2UYM4-F1
#
_cell.length_a   1.000
_cell.length_b   1.000
_cell.length_c   1.000
_cell.angle_alpha   90.00
_cell.angle_beta   90.00
_cell.angle_gamma   90.00
#
_symmetry.space_group_name_H-M   'P 1'
#
loop_
_entity.id
_entity.type
_entity.pdbx_description
1 polymer ?
#
loop_
_entity_poly.entity_id
_entity_poly.type
_entity_poly.pdbx_seq_one_letter_code
_entity_poly.pdbx_strand_id
1 'polypeptide(L)' 'DVDTCVRHGLLTGPQGSGHATLRFRDPLTPIVLAAETPYEDWAAAHRALADASDDAVERAHHLARLAAGPDPAV' A
#
# COMPACT_ATOMS: atom_id res chain seq x y z
N ASP A 1 6.55 12.09 4.99
CA ASP A 1 7.92 11.95 4.44
C ASP A 1 8.47 10.58 4.84
N VAL A 2 9.03 9.84 3.89
CA VAL A 2 9.52 8.47 4.10
C VAL A 2 10.71 8.45 5.06
N ASP A 3 11.61 9.44 4.96
CA ASP A 3 12.80 9.52 5.83
C ASP A 3 12.40 9.72 7.29
N THR A 4 11.36 10.52 7.52
CA THR A 4 10.74 10.68 8.83
C THR A 4 10.19 9.35 9.37
N CYS A 5 9.46 8.57 8.55
CA CYS A 5 8.95 7.25 8.96
C CYS A 5 10.07 6.25 9.27
N VAL A 6 11.18 6.28 8.53
CA VAL A 6 12.38 5.48 8.80
C VAL A 6 13.04 5.91 10.12
N ARG A 7 13.19 7.22 10.34
CA ARG A 7 13.78 7.78 11.57
C ARG A 7 12.99 7.43 12.82
N HIS A 8 11.66 7.42 12.71
CA HIS A 8 10.77 7.01 13.80
C HIS A 8 10.60 5.49 13.92
N GLY A 9 11.24 4.70 13.06
CA GLY A 9 11.25 3.25 13.14
C GLY A 9 9.98 2.57 12.63
N LEU A 10 9.10 3.28 11.93
CA LEU A 10 7.89 2.72 11.32
C LEU A 10 8.23 1.90 10.07
N LEU A 11 9.17 2.40 9.27
CA LEU A 11 9.64 1.74 8.05
C LEU A 11 11.10 1.31 8.19
N THR A 12 11.42 0.17 7.58
CA THR A 12 12.78 -0.21 7.23
C THR A 12 13.07 0.39 5.86
N GLY A 13 14.12 1.21 5.80
CA GLY A 13 14.60 1.79 4.54
C GLY A 13 15.14 0.72 3.58
N PRO A 14 15.31 1.07 2.30
CA PRO A 14 15.75 0.13 1.29
C PRO A 14 17.13 -0.46 1.63
N GLN A 15 17.22 -1.79 1.61
CA GLN A 15 18.46 -2.53 1.86
C GLN A 15 19.05 -2.98 0.52
N GLY A 16 20.22 -2.43 0.14
CA GLY A 16 20.99 -2.88 -1.03
C GLY A 16 20.75 -2.12 -2.35
N SER A 17 21.54 -2.47 -3.37
CA SER A 17 21.64 -1.78 -4.68
C SER A 17 20.67 -2.27 -5.76
N GLY A 18 19.58 -2.93 -5.37
CA GLY A 18 18.50 -3.36 -6.26
C GLY A 18 17.15 -2.90 -5.71
N HIS A 19 16.20 -2.58 -6.60
CA HIS A 19 14.84 -2.06 -6.35
C HIS A 19 14.54 -1.75 -4.87
N ALA A 20 14.68 -0.47 -4.51
CA ALA A 20 14.51 0.05 -3.16
C ALA A 20 13.15 -0.36 -2.55
N THR A 21 13.15 -1.45 -1.78
CA THR A 21 11.92 -1.97 -1.16
C THR A 21 11.78 -1.37 0.23
N LEU A 22 10.68 -0.64 0.46
CA LEU A 22 10.28 -0.20 1.79
C LEU A 22 9.47 -1.29 2.48
N ARG A 23 9.68 -1.49 3.78
CA ARG A 23 8.93 -2.46 4.57
C ARG A 23 8.50 -1.86 5.90
N PHE A 24 7.30 -2.17 6.37
CA PHE A 24 6.95 -1.89 7.76
C PHE A 24 7.83 -2.71 8.69
N ARG A 25 8.31 -2.09 9.76
CA ARG A 25 9.17 -2.77 10.74
C ARG A 25 8.37 -3.79 11.56
N ASP A 26 7.14 -3.43 11.91
CA ASP A 26 6.22 -4.28 12.64
C ASP A 26 5.15 -4.82 11.66
N PRO A 27 4.86 -6.13 11.69
CA PRO A 27 3.95 -6.76 10.73
C PRO A 27 2.47 -6.39 10.91
N LEU A 28 2.08 -5.87 12.09
CA LEU A 28 0.71 -5.46 12.40
C LEU A 28 0.44 -3.99 12.09
N THR A 29 1.48 -3.15 12.03
CA THR A 29 1.37 -1.74 11.65
C THR A 29 0.53 -1.50 10.39
N PRO A 30 0.72 -2.20 9.25
CA PRO A 30 -0.11 -1.98 8.07
C PRO A 30 -1.59 -2.32 8.29
N ILE A 31 -1.91 -3.29 9.16
CA ILE A 31 -3.29 -3.68 9.46
C ILE A 31 -3.98 -2.57 10.24
N VAL A 32 -3.30 -2.00 11.24
CA VAL A 32 -3.83 -0.89 12.05
C VAL A 32 -4.02 0.35 11.18
N LEU A 33 -3.02 0.69 10.36
CA LEU A 33 -3.14 1.83 9.44
C LEU A 33 -4.31 1.64 8.46
N ALA A 34 -4.49 0.45 7.90
CA ALA A 34 -5.60 0.17 7.00
C ALA A 34 -6.97 0.29 7.70
N ALA A 35 -7.09 -0.17 8.94
CA ALA A 35 -8.34 -0.10 9.71
C ALA A 35 -8.74 1.34 10.07
N GLU A 36 -7.76 2.20 10.33
CA GLU A 36 -7.98 3.61 10.72
C GLU A 36 -8.06 4.57 9.51
N THR A 37 -7.70 4.10 8.31
CA THR A 37 -7.68 4.96 7.11
C THR A 37 -9.13 5.23 6.64
N PRO A 38 -9.54 6.51 6.48
CA PRO A 38 -10.82 6.84 5.88
C PRO A 38 -10.98 6.22 4.49
N TYR A 39 -12.19 5.75 4.17
CA TYR A 39 -12.45 5.08 2.90
C TYR A 39 -12.06 5.92 1.68
N GLU A 40 -12.26 7.24 1.73
CA GLU A 40 -11.93 8.16 0.65
C GLU A 40 -10.42 8.18 0.37
N ASP A 41 -9.59 8.25 1.41
CA ASP A 41 -8.13 8.22 1.31
C ASP A 41 -7.64 6.86 0.81
N TRP A 42 -8.24 5.78 1.31
CA TRP A 42 -7.93 4.42 0.88
C TRP A 42 -8.25 4.19 -0.61
N ALA A 43 -9.42 4.64 -1.06
CA ALA A 43 -9.85 4.55 -2.46
C ALA A 43 -8.98 5.41 -3.37
N ALA A 44 -8.63 6.62 -2.94
CA ALA A 44 -7.73 7.51 -3.66
C ALA A 44 -6.34 6.88 -3.82
N ALA A 45 -5.79 6.26 -2.76
CA ALA A 45 -4.51 5.56 -2.81
C ALA A 45 -4.53 4.40 -3.83
N HIS A 46 -5.58 3.57 -3.82
CA HIS A 46 -5.70 2.48 -4.78
C HIS A 46 -5.84 2.94 -6.23
N ARG A 47 -6.56 4.05 -6.47
CA ARG A 47 -6.62 4.64 -7.82
C ARG A 47 -5.26 5.16 -8.27
N ALA A 48 -4.54 5.88 -7.41
CA ALA A 48 -3.20 6.37 -7.73
C ALA A 48 -2.20 5.22 -8.03
N LEU A 49 -2.27 4.12 -7.28
CA LEU A 49 -1.45 2.94 -7.53
C LEU A 49 -1.80 2.26 -8.86
N ALA A 50 -3.09 2.16 -9.21
CA ALA A 50 -3.51 1.65 -10.51
C ALA A 50 -2.97 2.50 -11.67
N ASP A 51 -3.04 3.83 -11.54
CA ASP A 51 -2.57 4.76 -12.57
C ASP A 51 -1.04 4.72 -12.75
N ALA A 52 -0.29 4.43 -11.68
CA ALA A 52 1.17 4.34 -11.70
C ALA A 52 1.70 2.96 -12.12
N SER A 53 0.88 1.90 -12.09
CA SER A 53 1.30 0.53 -12.39
C SER A 53 1.37 0.29 -13.90
N ASP A 54 2.53 -0.12 -14.40
CA ASP A 54 2.72 -0.57 -15.79
C ASP A 54 2.24 -2.02 -16.01
N ASP A 55 2.21 -2.84 -14.96
CA ASP A 55 1.66 -4.20 -15.02
C ASP A 55 0.12 -4.15 -15.01
N ALA A 56 -0.48 -4.73 -16.06
CA ALA A 56 -1.93 -4.78 -16.25
C ALA A 56 -2.65 -5.61 -15.18
N VAL A 57 -2.01 -6.67 -14.65
CA VAL A 57 -2.57 -7.53 -13.61
C VAL A 57 -2.60 -6.77 -12.28
N GLU A 58 -1.48 -6.14 -11.91
CA GLU A 58 -1.38 -5.32 -10.71
C GLU A 58 -2.37 -4.14 -10.75
N ARG A 59 -2.47 -3.46 -11.90
CA ARG A 59 -3.47 -2.42 -12.13
C ARG A 59 -4.89 -2.94 -11.91
N ALA A 60 -5.23 -4.10 -12.48
CA ALA A 60 -6.55 -4.69 -12.32
C ALA A 60 -6.85 -5.02 -10.85
N HIS A 61 -5.87 -5.52 -10.09
CA HIS A 61 -6.03 -5.77 -8.65
C HIS A 61 -6.35 -4.51 -7.86
N HIS A 62 -5.66 -3.40 -8.15
CA HIS A 62 -5.94 -2.11 -7.50
C HIS A 62 -7.32 -1.56 -7.87
N LEU A 63 -7.77 -1.72 -9.13
CA LEU A 63 -9.12 -1.30 -9.53
C LEU A 63 -10.21 -2.18 -8.91
N ALA A 64 -9.98 -3.49 -8.78
CA ALA A 64 -10.92 -4.41 -8.16
C ALA A 64 -11.21 -4.05 -6.70
N ARG A 65 -10.23 -3.50 -5.98
CA ARG A 65 -10.39 -3.00 -4.60
C ARG A 65 -11.42 -1.87 -4.48
N LEU A 66 -11.72 -1.16 -5.56
CA LEU A 66 -12.72 -0.08 -5.59
C LEU A 66 -14.13 -0.59 -5.88
N ALA A 67 -14.29 -1.85 -6.30
CA ALA A 67 -15.59 -2.41 -6.59
C ALA A 67 -16.41 -2.60 -5.31
N ALA A 68 -17.71 -2.33 -5.40
CA ALA A 68 -18.63 -2.63 -4.31
C ALA A 68 -18.92 -4.14 -4.24
N GLY A 69 -19.07 -4.65 -3.02
CA GLY A 69 -19.40 -6.05 -2.75
C GLY A 69 -18.26 -6.84 -2.13
N PRO A 70 -18.53 -8.06 -1.63
CA PRO A 70 -17.51 -8.92 -1.08
C PRO A 70 -16.52 -9.34 -2.17
N ASP A 71 -15.26 -9.53 -1.76
CA ASP A 71 -14.26 -10.16 -2.61
C ASP A 71 -14.74 -11.58 -2.95
N PRO A 72 -14.90 -11.95 -4.24
CA PRO A 72 -15.38 -13.28 -4.61
C PRO A 72 -14.42 -14.41 -4.19
N ALA A 73 -13.20 -14.08 -3.76
CA ALA A 73 -12.24 -15.05 -3.21
C ALA A 73 -12.40 -15.28 -1.70
N VAL A 74 -13.35 -14.62 -1.03
CA VAL A 74 -13.63 -14.73 0.41
C VAL A 74 -14.97 -15.40 0.67
#